data_AF-A0A5W4PT36-F1
#
_entry.id   AF-A0A5W4PT36-F1
#
_cell.length_a   1.000
_cell.length_b   1.000
_cell.length_c   1.000
_cell.angle_alpha   90.00
_cell.angle_beta   90.00
_cell.angle_gamma   90.00
#
_symmetry.space_group_name_H-M   'P 1'
#
loop_
_entity.id
_entity.type
_entity.pdbx_description
1 polymer ?
#
loop_
_entity_poly.entity_id
_entity_poly.type
_entity_poly.pdbx_seq_one_letter_code
_entity_poly.pdbx_strand_id
1 'polypeptide(L)'
;MNKIDYLVAACKAEAWRRLVWRIAVFNVAIFNEKGEPPEQYDLNYIDGLPHYWENEETKWVPIEGCKKDEELFVPEEQFELRPEMYPGLAGPIPTTVGRYVFNWIAIYYAFGTRLPYLAESRDPLAYRKEMYERCVEYDDTDPDNEDAIRPYMIGRFVGGLHELAPLCRGIAPTGTIRSLTTHPDAYKVRDALLLKHKDELDNPAVIVMIEKALDELDKEWLSGDQSVEFYSSPKARMRRRKLMLMYGIQTAFKEGADFTLIPTSLMEVDQTGMKYLVEKFNDTREGSFMRGAETAKGGEQVRIIQMIFQNHKIVPGDCGTKLTHAVVINQYNYKRYVDMNAMVNGKVTQLTEEYLKTQFGKVVRLRRPILCQQGHVDCCAACSSAHKAEEPRAIAADISSGFSNVMTTAMGAMHGRETVVKEYIPKFHIT
;
A
#
# COMPACT_ATOMS: atom_id res chain seq x y z
N MET A 1 -34.29 15.40 -9.03
CA MET A 1 -33.57 14.10 -9.03
C MET A 1 -32.89 13.93 -7.67
N ASN A 2 -32.98 12.77 -7.03
CA ASN A 2 -32.29 12.55 -5.75
C ASN A 2 -30.77 12.40 -5.96
N LYS A 3 -29.98 12.54 -4.89
CA LYS A 3 -28.52 12.49 -4.98
C LYS A 3 -27.97 11.19 -5.60
N ILE A 4 -28.48 10.01 -5.25
CA ILE A 4 -27.97 8.73 -5.76
C ILE A 4 -28.32 8.52 -7.23
N ASP A 5 -29.54 8.87 -7.63
CA ASP A 5 -29.98 8.83 -9.02
C ASP A 5 -29.10 9.76 -9.87
N TYR A 6 -28.77 10.95 -9.34
CA TYR A 6 -27.83 11.87 -9.96
C TYR A 6 -26.44 11.26 -10.13
N LEU A 7 -25.87 10.68 -9.08
CA LEU A 7 -24.55 10.04 -9.13
C LEU A 7 -24.50 8.95 -10.21
N VAL A 8 -25.53 8.11 -10.28
CA VAL A 8 -25.62 7.02 -11.26
C VAL A 8 -25.77 7.58 -12.69
N ALA A 9 -26.63 8.57 -12.88
CA ALA A 9 -26.86 9.20 -14.19
C ALA A 9 -25.60 9.91 -14.70
N ALA A 10 -24.94 10.68 -13.84
CA ALA A 10 -23.69 11.37 -14.14
C ALA A 10 -22.57 10.39 -14.50
N CYS A 11 -22.43 9.30 -13.75
CA CYS A 11 -21.40 8.30 -14.03
C CYS A 11 -21.63 7.57 -15.36
N LYS A 12 -22.89 7.21 -15.66
CA LYS A 12 -23.27 6.60 -16.95
C LYS A 12 -23.05 7.54 -18.13
N ALA A 13 -23.20 8.83 -17.92
CA ALA A 13 -22.91 9.87 -18.90
C ALA A 13 -21.41 10.26 -18.95
N GLU A 14 -20.55 9.49 -18.29
CA GLU A 14 -19.10 9.66 -18.27
C GLU A 14 -18.59 10.99 -17.67
N ALA A 15 -19.41 11.65 -16.84
CA ALA A 15 -19.00 12.89 -16.16
C ALA A 15 -17.73 12.71 -15.30
N TRP A 16 -17.49 11.49 -14.79
CA TRP A 16 -16.28 11.10 -14.04
C TRP A 16 -14.97 11.30 -14.81
N ARG A 17 -14.99 11.46 -16.13
CA ARG A 17 -13.79 11.79 -16.92
C ARG A 17 -13.30 13.22 -16.63
N ARG A 18 -14.23 14.14 -16.36
CA ARG A 18 -13.93 15.56 -16.13
C ARG A 18 -13.42 15.78 -14.71
N LEU A 19 -12.29 16.46 -14.58
CA LEU A 19 -11.69 16.74 -13.26
C LEU A 19 -12.60 17.66 -12.41
N VAL A 20 -13.24 18.64 -13.04
CA VAL A 20 -14.15 19.57 -12.37
C VAL A 20 -15.30 18.84 -11.70
N TRP A 21 -15.93 17.88 -12.39
CA TRP A 21 -16.96 17.04 -11.81
C TRP A 21 -16.41 16.21 -10.64
N ARG A 22 -15.29 15.51 -10.83
CA ARG A 22 -14.69 14.66 -9.78
C ARG A 22 -14.38 15.44 -8.50
N ILE A 23 -13.94 16.69 -8.61
CA ILE A 23 -13.69 17.56 -7.47
C ILE A 23 -15.02 18.00 -6.83
N ALA A 24 -15.97 18.48 -7.64
CA ALA A 24 -17.22 19.06 -7.14
C ALA A 24 -18.15 18.03 -6.45
N VAL A 25 -18.03 16.75 -6.77
CA VAL A 25 -18.81 15.68 -6.11
C VAL A 25 -18.51 15.57 -4.61
N PHE A 26 -17.27 15.86 -4.20
CA PHE A 26 -16.79 15.70 -2.82
C PHE A 26 -16.47 17.05 -2.14
N ASN A 27 -16.76 18.17 -2.78
CA ASN A 27 -16.41 19.51 -2.26
C ASN A 27 -17.52 20.50 -2.60
N VAL A 28 -17.77 21.44 -1.69
CA VAL A 28 -18.59 22.62 -1.98
C VAL A 28 -17.80 23.53 -2.93
N ALA A 29 -18.15 23.49 -4.22
CA ALA A 29 -17.43 24.18 -5.29
C ALA A 29 -18.37 25.01 -6.16
N ILE A 30 -17.93 26.20 -6.57
CA ILE A 30 -18.65 27.03 -7.53
C ILE A 30 -18.08 26.76 -8.92
N PHE A 31 -18.94 26.43 -9.87
CA PHE A 31 -18.53 26.18 -11.25
C PHE A 31 -18.05 27.48 -11.90
N ASN A 32 -16.89 27.45 -12.56
CA ASN A 32 -16.32 28.62 -13.21
C ASN A 32 -16.83 28.77 -14.65
N GLU A 33 -18.05 29.29 -14.80
CA GLU A 33 -18.68 29.52 -16.13
C GLU A 33 -17.88 30.47 -17.04
N LYS A 34 -16.95 31.26 -16.49
CA LYS A 34 -16.07 32.13 -17.29
C LYS A 34 -14.91 31.36 -17.93
N GLY A 35 -14.52 30.22 -17.36
CA GLY A 35 -13.39 29.42 -17.82
C GLY A 35 -13.80 28.41 -18.89
N GLU A 36 -14.93 27.74 -18.69
CA GLU A 36 -15.48 26.75 -19.61
C GLU A 36 -17.02 26.71 -19.51
N PRO A 37 -17.73 26.40 -20.61
CA PRO A 37 -19.17 26.20 -20.56
C PRO A 37 -19.50 24.90 -19.80
N PRO A 38 -20.58 24.88 -18.99
CA PRO A 38 -21.00 23.67 -18.30
C PRO A 38 -21.48 22.59 -19.28
N GLU A 39 -21.14 21.33 -18.97
CA GLU A 39 -21.61 20.15 -19.67
C GLU A 39 -22.65 19.37 -18.84
N GLN A 40 -23.42 18.48 -19.47
CA GLN A 40 -24.44 17.68 -18.80
C GLN A 40 -23.88 17.03 -17.52
N TYR A 41 -24.60 17.19 -16.41
CA TYR A 41 -24.28 16.72 -15.06
C TYR A 41 -23.10 17.39 -14.38
N ASP A 42 -22.49 18.44 -14.93
CA ASP A 42 -21.56 19.27 -14.14
C ASP A 42 -22.26 19.82 -12.90
N LEU A 43 -21.48 20.10 -11.85
CA LEU A 43 -22.00 20.51 -10.55
C LEU A 43 -21.67 21.97 -10.28
N ASN A 44 -22.64 22.66 -9.69
CA ASN A 44 -22.48 24.00 -9.15
C ASN A 44 -23.25 24.14 -7.84
N TYR A 45 -22.69 24.87 -6.88
CA TYR A 45 -23.36 25.17 -5.62
C TYR A 45 -23.96 26.57 -5.68
N ILE A 46 -25.30 26.64 -5.73
CA ILE A 46 -26.06 27.89 -5.76
C ILE A 46 -26.78 28.02 -4.42
N ASP A 47 -26.54 29.14 -3.72
CA ASP A 47 -27.05 29.40 -2.37
C ASP A 47 -26.75 28.28 -1.35
N GLY A 48 -25.60 27.61 -1.51
CA GLY A 48 -25.15 26.53 -0.65
C GLY A 48 -25.79 25.17 -0.95
N LEU A 49 -26.58 25.04 -2.03
CA LEU A 49 -27.19 23.79 -2.45
C LEU A 49 -26.62 23.29 -3.78
N PRO A 50 -26.38 21.98 -3.92
CA PRO A 50 -25.84 21.41 -5.14
C PRO A 50 -26.90 21.38 -6.25
N HIS A 51 -26.51 21.87 -7.42
CA HIS A 51 -27.27 21.84 -8.65
C HIS A 51 -26.45 21.14 -9.73
N TYR A 52 -27.12 20.44 -10.64
CA TYR A 52 -26.48 19.87 -11.83
C TYR A 52 -26.89 20.63 -13.09
N TRP A 53 -26.02 20.62 -14.11
CA TRP A 53 -26.34 21.21 -15.39
C TRP A 53 -27.15 20.25 -16.28
N GLU A 54 -28.29 20.72 -16.78
CA GLU A 54 -29.18 20.02 -17.70
C GLU A 54 -29.06 20.65 -19.09
N ASN A 55 -28.52 19.93 -20.07
CA ASN A 55 -28.31 20.44 -21.43
C ASN A 55 -29.63 20.68 -22.18
N GLU A 56 -30.66 19.87 -21.93
CA GLU A 56 -31.95 19.99 -22.65
C GLU A 56 -32.65 21.32 -22.35
N GLU A 57 -32.61 21.75 -21.09
CA GLU A 57 -33.22 23.01 -20.64
C GLU A 57 -32.19 24.13 -20.46
N THR A 58 -30.91 23.84 -20.67
CA THR A 58 -29.76 24.76 -20.52
C THR A 58 -29.79 25.51 -19.18
N LYS A 59 -29.98 24.77 -18.07
CA LYS A 59 -30.11 25.36 -16.73
C LYS A 59 -29.51 24.50 -15.63
N TRP A 60 -29.23 25.15 -14.51
CA TRP A 60 -28.88 24.50 -13.25
C TRP A 60 -30.15 23.99 -12.55
N VAL A 61 -30.22 22.69 -12.29
CA VAL A 61 -31.34 22.01 -11.65
C VAL A 61 -30.93 21.53 -10.25
N PRO A 62 -31.70 21.83 -9.19
CA PRO A 62 -31.35 21.43 -7.82
C PRO A 62 -31.37 19.90 -7.65
N ILE A 63 -30.42 19.39 -6.88
CA ILE A 63 -30.38 17.98 -6.46
C ILE A 63 -31.12 17.83 -5.13
N GLU A 64 -32.05 16.88 -5.08
CA GLU A 64 -32.88 16.62 -3.90
C GLU A 64 -32.17 15.74 -2.87
N GLY A 65 -32.51 15.93 -1.59
CA GLY A 65 -31.94 15.15 -0.47
C GLY A 65 -30.59 15.66 0.02
N CYS A 66 -30.21 16.87 -0.36
CA CYS A 66 -28.96 17.52 0.04
C CYS A 66 -29.19 18.47 1.21
N LYS A 67 -28.13 18.71 1.98
CA LYS A 67 -28.14 19.73 3.03
C LYS A 67 -27.39 20.97 2.55
N LYS A 68 -27.82 22.12 3.06
CA LYS A 68 -27.21 23.40 2.73
C LYS A 68 -25.81 23.48 3.34
N ASP A 69 -24.87 24.02 2.56
CA ASP A 69 -23.46 24.26 2.94
C ASP A 69 -22.68 22.99 3.31
N GLU A 70 -23.17 21.81 2.91
CA GLU A 70 -22.46 20.52 3.02
C GLU A 70 -22.10 19.98 1.62
N GLU A 71 -21.02 19.21 1.52
CA GLU A 71 -20.67 18.46 0.31
C GLU A 71 -21.81 17.52 -0.14
N LEU A 72 -21.89 17.25 -1.45
CA LEU A 72 -22.95 16.42 -2.03
C LEU A 72 -22.81 14.97 -1.53
N PHE A 73 -21.56 14.50 -1.43
CA PHE A 73 -21.20 13.22 -0.87
C PHE A 73 -19.93 13.26 -0.05
N VAL A 74 -19.90 12.41 0.98
CA VAL A 74 -18.68 11.99 1.66
C VAL A 74 -18.24 10.64 1.04
N PRO A 75 -16.95 10.39 0.78
CA PRO A 75 -16.49 9.16 0.13
C PRO A 75 -16.96 7.86 0.81
N GLU A 76 -17.08 7.87 2.14
CA GLU A 76 -17.51 6.75 2.97
C GLU A 76 -19.03 6.52 2.99
N GLU A 77 -19.82 7.43 2.42
CA GLU A 77 -21.28 7.30 2.38
C GLU A 77 -21.68 6.01 1.67
N GLN A 78 -22.54 5.22 2.31
CA GLN A 78 -22.95 3.90 1.84
C GLN A 78 -24.28 3.94 1.09
N PHE A 79 -24.38 3.13 0.04
CA PHE A 79 -25.64 2.84 -0.65
C PHE A 79 -25.62 1.40 -1.22
N GLU A 80 -26.80 0.88 -1.54
CA GLU A 80 -26.93 -0.39 -2.24
C GLU A 80 -26.73 -0.19 -3.75
N LEU A 81 -25.65 -0.75 -4.28
CA LEU A 81 -25.38 -0.73 -5.71
C LEU A 81 -26.13 -1.88 -6.38
N ARG A 82 -27.02 -1.56 -7.31
CA ARG A 82 -27.83 -2.54 -8.05
C ARG A 82 -27.32 -2.74 -9.48
N PRO A 83 -27.62 -3.89 -10.14
CA PRO A 83 -27.06 -4.22 -11.46
C PRO A 83 -27.28 -3.17 -12.55
N GLU A 84 -28.39 -2.44 -12.50
CA GLU A 84 -28.67 -1.36 -13.45
C GLU A 84 -27.78 -0.12 -13.26
N MET A 85 -27.09 0.02 -12.14
CA MET A 85 -26.30 1.20 -11.78
C MET A 85 -24.83 1.11 -12.22
N TYR A 86 -24.33 -0.08 -12.54
CA TYR A 86 -22.95 -0.31 -12.95
C TYR A 86 -22.85 -1.48 -13.96
N PRO A 87 -22.24 -1.30 -15.14
CA PRO A 87 -22.11 -2.37 -16.12
C PRO A 87 -21.30 -3.56 -15.60
N GLY A 88 -21.79 -4.79 -15.81
CA GLY A 88 -21.08 -6.01 -15.42
C GLY A 88 -21.19 -6.37 -13.93
N LEU A 89 -22.08 -5.72 -13.18
CA LEU A 89 -22.35 -6.10 -11.79
C LEU A 89 -23.25 -7.34 -11.70
N ALA A 90 -22.81 -8.35 -10.93
CA ALA A 90 -23.50 -9.64 -10.83
C ALA A 90 -24.78 -9.64 -9.97
N GLY A 91 -24.85 -8.76 -8.96
CA GLY A 91 -25.97 -8.70 -8.02
C GLY A 91 -25.90 -7.47 -7.13
N PRO A 92 -26.95 -7.18 -6.35
CA PRO A 92 -26.95 -6.04 -5.44
C PRO A 92 -25.87 -6.23 -4.36
N ILE A 93 -25.06 -5.19 -4.15
CA ILE A 93 -23.99 -5.19 -3.14
C ILE A 93 -23.97 -3.87 -2.37
N PRO A 94 -23.62 -3.87 -1.07
CA PRO A 94 -23.34 -2.63 -0.35
C PRO A 94 -22.03 -2.03 -0.89
N THR A 95 -22.04 -0.73 -1.18
CA THR A 95 -20.83 -0.01 -1.58
C THR A 95 -20.78 1.38 -0.97
N THR A 96 -19.67 2.08 -1.20
CA THR A 96 -19.50 3.49 -0.85
C THR A 96 -19.42 4.37 -2.09
N VAL A 97 -19.79 5.65 -1.98
CA VAL A 97 -19.72 6.61 -3.09
C VAL A 97 -18.29 6.72 -3.64
N GLY A 98 -17.29 6.80 -2.75
CA GLY A 98 -15.88 6.85 -3.15
C GLY A 98 -15.45 5.61 -3.93
N ARG A 99 -15.87 4.41 -3.50
CA ARG A 99 -15.59 3.15 -4.20
C ARG A 99 -16.32 3.07 -5.54
N TYR A 100 -17.55 3.57 -5.62
CA TYR A 100 -18.29 3.64 -6.88
C TYR A 100 -17.59 4.50 -7.91
N VAL A 101 -17.20 5.73 -7.53
CA VAL A 101 -16.46 6.65 -8.41
C VAL A 101 -15.08 6.08 -8.78
N PHE A 102 -14.37 5.48 -7.82
CA PHE A 102 -13.10 4.79 -8.07
C PHE A 102 -13.21 3.70 -9.15
N ASN A 103 -14.27 2.87 -9.08
CA ASN A 103 -14.46 1.80 -10.05
C ASN A 103 -14.65 2.35 -11.47
N TRP A 104 -15.36 3.47 -11.65
CA TRP A 104 -15.47 4.11 -12.96
C TRP A 104 -14.11 4.62 -13.48
N ILE A 105 -13.36 5.33 -12.64
CA ILE A 105 -12.09 5.99 -13.02
C ILE A 105 -10.97 4.98 -13.29
N ALA A 106 -10.83 3.95 -12.45
CA ALA A 106 -9.68 3.05 -12.49
C ALA A 106 -10.02 1.69 -13.14
N ILE A 107 -11.16 1.08 -12.79
CA ILE A 107 -11.49 -0.28 -13.24
C ILE A 107 -12.19 -0.25 -14.59
N TYR A 108 -13.35 0.41 -14.68
CA TYR A 108 -14.17 0.45 -15.89
C TYR A 108 -13.45 1.16 -17.03
N TYR A 109 -12.80 2.30 -16.77
CA TYR A 109 -12.04 3.02 -17.79
C TYR A 109 -10.97 2.15 -18.47
N ALA A 110 -10.31 1.31 -17.68
CA ALA A 110 -9.20 0.48 -18.16
C ALA A 110 -9.68 -0.84 -18.78
N PHE A 111 -10.61 -1.54 -18.13
CA PHE A 111 -10.96 -2.93 -18.44
C PHE A 111 -12.41 -3.12 -18.91
N GLY A 112 -13.27 -2.09 -18.78
CA GLY A 112 -14.70 -2.22 -19.01
C GLY A 112 -15.30 -3.26 -18.07
N THR A 113 -15.97 -4.26 -18.63
CA THR A 113 -16.57 -5.39 -17.90
C THR A 113 -15.65 -6.60 -17.75
N ARG A 114 -14.39 -6.53 -18.23
CA ARG A 114 -13.45 -7.66 -18.16
C ARG A 114 -12.98 -7.96 -16.75
N LEU A 115 -12.87 -6.95 -15.90
CA LEU A 115 -12.63 -7.10 -14.47
C LEU A 115 -13.91 -6.80 -13.68
N PRO A 116 -14.19 -7.55 -12.61
CA PRO A 116 -15.36 -7.32 -11.80
C PRO A 116 -15.23 -6.01 -11.00
N TYR A 117 -16.38 -5.48 -10.58
CA TYR A 117 -16.44 -4.37 -9.64
C TYR A 117 -15.62 -4.67 -8.38
N LEU A 118 -14.75 -3.75 -7.97
CA LEU A 118 -13.94 -3.88 -6.77
C LEU A 118 -14.80 -3.63 -5.52
N ALA A 119 -15.43 -4.68 -5.00
CA ALA A 119 -16.40 -4.60 -3.90
C ALA A 119 -15.77 -4.57 -2.50
N GLU A 120 -14.77 -5.41 -2.23
CA GLU A 120 -14.33 -5.70 -0.85
C GLU A 120 -12.98 -5.10 -0.47
N SER A 121 -12.08 -4.88 -1.44
CA SER A 121 -10.72 -4.41 -1.15
C SER A 121 -10.64 -2.89 -0.98
N ARG A 122 -9.75 -2.44 -0.10
CA ARG A 122 -9.24 -1.06 -0.03
C ARG A 122 -7.95 -0.86 -0.84
N ASP A 123 -7.32 -1.95 -1.29
CA ASP A 123 -6.13 -1.92 -2.13
C ASP A 123 -6.54 -1.86 -3.61
N PRO A 124 -6.20 -0.78 -4.34
CA PRO A 124 -6.41 -0.68 -5.79
C PRO A 124 -5.79 -1.84 -6.58
N LEU A 125 -4.74 -2.47 -6.05
CA LEU A 125 -4.01 -3.57 -6.67
C LEU A 125 -4.54 -4.96 -6.29
N ALA A 126 -5.75 -5.06 -5.75
CA ALA A 126 -6.36 -6.35 -5.39
C ALA A 126 -6.38 -7.35 -6.56
N TYR A 127 -6.68 -6.86 -7.77
CA TYR A 127 -6.72 -7.66 -8.99
C TYR A 127 -5.35 -7.82 -9.67
N ARG A 128 -4.23 -7.41 -9.07
CA ARG A 128 -2.91 -7.47 -9.73
C ARG A 128 -2.54 -8.87 -10.24
N LYS A 129 -2.94 -9.92 -9.51
CA LYS A 129 -2.64 -11.30 -9.87
C LYS A 129 -3.47 -11.71 -11.10
N GLU A 130 -4.77 -11.43 -11.07
CA GLU A 130 -5.66 -11.66 -12.20
C GLU A 130 -5.27 -10.83 -13.43
N MET A 131 -4.88 -9.57 -13.23
CA MET A 131 -4.32 -8.70 -14.26
C MET A 131 -3.10 -9.36 -14.90
N TYR A 132 -2.14 -9.85 -14.10
CA TYR A 132 -0.94 -10.50 -14.61
C TYR A 132 -1.24 -11.80 -15.34
N GLU A 133 -2.08 -12.68 -14.78
CA GLU A 133 -2.41 -13.99 -15.35
C GLU A 133 -3.18 -13.90 -16.67
N ARG A 134 -4.01 -12.86 -16.82
CA ARG A 134 -4.79 -12.61 -18.05
C ARG A 134 -4.11 -11.65 -19.02
N CYS A 135 -2.99 -11.03 -18.64
CA CYS A 135 -2.29 -10.09 -19.51
C CYS A 135 -1.51 -10.86 -20.57
N VAL A 136 -1.76 -10.56 -21.83
CA VAL A 136 -0.93 -11.04 -22.94
C VAL A 136 0.36 -10.22 -23.02
N GLU A 137 1.40 -10.80 -23.64
CA GLU A 137 2.72 -10.16 -23.77
C GLU A 137 2.67 -8.91 -24.67
N TYR A 138 1.99 -9.02 -25.82
CA TYR A 138 1.82 -7.93 -26.79
C TYR A 138 0.34 -7.66 -27.06
N ASP A 139 0.01 -6.42 -27.42
CA ASP A 139 -1.37 -5.98 -27.65
C ASP A 139 -2.08 -6.77 -28.78
N ASP A 140 -1.32 -7.31 -29.74
CA ASP A 140 -1.78 -8.10 -30.88
C ASP A 140 -1.79 -9.61 -30.63
N THR A 141 -1.35 -10.06 -29.45
CA THR A 141 -1.36 -11.48 -29.07
C THR A 141 -2.79 -11.93 -28.74
N ASP A 142 -3.22 -13.04 -29.34
CA ASP A 142 -4.56 -13.64 -29.17
C ASP A 142 -5.70 -12.61 -29.35
N PRO A 143 -5.79 -11.99 -30.54
CA PRO A 143 -6.63 -10.81 -30.76
C PRO A 143 -8.13 -11.09 -30.56
N ASP A 144 -8.55 -12.33 -30.82
CA ASP A 144 -9.96 -12.76 -30.73
C ASP A 144 -10.41 -13.08 -29.29
N ASN A 145 -9.48 -13.16 -28.35
CA ASN A 145 -9.79 -13.39 -26.95
C ASN A 145 -10.27 -12.11 -26.28
N GLU A 146 -11.59 -11.95 -26.22
CA GLU A 146 -12.24 -10.77 -25.64
C GLU A 146 -11.98 -10.64 -24.12
N ASP A 147 -11.66 -11.73 -23.43
CA ASP A 147 -11.41 -11.77 -21.99
C ASP A 147 -9.95 -11.48 -21.61
N ALA A 148 -9.04 -11.46 -22.58
CA ALA A 148 -7.64 -11.16 -22.32
C ALA A 148 -7.44 -9.69 -21.97
N ILE A 149 -6.47 -9.46 -21.07
CA ILE A 149 -6.03 -8.12 -20.69
C ILE A 149 -4.87 -7.73 -21.60
N ARG A 150 -4.94 -6.53 -22.17
CA ARG A 150 -3.90 -6.00 -23.06
C ARG A 150 -2.96 -5.06 -22.32
N PRO A 151 -1.65 -5.00 -22.65
CA PRO A 151 -0.72 -4.04 -22.09
C PRO A 151 -1.25 -2.59 -22.03
N TYR A 152 -1.91 -2.10 -23.08
CA TYR A 152 -2.49 -0.74 -23.06
C TYR A 152 -3.57 -0.54 -21.97
N MET A 153 -4.31 -1.59 -21.60
CA MET A 153 -5.33 -1.52 -20.55
C MET A 153 -4.67 -1.33 -19.18
N ILE A 154 -3.53 -1.98 -18.94
CA ILE A 154 -2.71 -1.74 -17.75
C ILE A 154 -2.23 -0.29 -17.73
N GLY A 155 -1.78 0.25 -18.87
CA GLY A 155 -1.42 1.66 -19.01
C GLY A 155 -2.58 2.61 -18.63
N ARG A 156 -3.80 2.32 -19.09
CA ARG A 156 -5.01 3.07 -18.71
C ARG A 156 -5.34 2.95 -17.22
N PHE A 157 -5.21 1.77 -16.64
CA PHE A 157 -5.41 1.57 -15.20
C PHE A 157 -4.44 2.44 -14.38
N VAL A 158 -3.15 2.42 -14.73
CA VAL A 158 -2.14 3.27 -14.09
C VAL A 158 -2.47 4.75 -14.29
N GLY A 159 -2.92 5.16 -15.48
CA GLY A 159 -3.41 6.52 -15.75
C GLY A 159 -4.59 6.90 -14.86
N GLY A 160 -5.59 6.03 -14.75
CA GLY A 160 -6.76 6.21 -13.87
C GLY A 160 -6.36 6.36 -12.40
N LEU A 161 -5.34 5.64 -11.92
CA LEU A 161 -4.80 5.83 -10.57
C LEU A 161 -4.13 7.19 -10.38
N HIS A 162 -3.40 7.69 -11.38
CA HIS A 162 -2.80 9.04 -11.32
C HIS A 162 -3.86 10.14 -11.30
N GLU A 163 -4.95 9.94 -12.02
CA GLU A 163 -6.11 10.83 -12.08
C GLU A 163 -6.84 10.99 -10.73
N LEU A 164 -6.59 10.11 -9.76
CA LEU A 164 -7.10 10.26 -8.39
C LEU A 164 -6.27 11.21 -7.52
N ALA A 165 -5.01 11.47 -7.87
CA ALA A 165 -4.11 12.29 -7.05
C ALA A 165 -4.63 13.72 -6.76
N PRO A 166 -5.27 14.44 -7.72
CA PRO A 166 -5.87 15.73 -7.45
C PRO A 166 -6.99 15.69 -6.41
N LEU A 167 -7.70 14.56 -6.29
CA LEU A 167 -8.85 14.40 -5.40
C LEU A 167 -8.44 14.29 -3.92
N CYS A 168 -7.18 13.96 -3.63
CA CYS A 168 -6.68 13.77 -2.28
C CYS A 168 -7.02 14.93 -1.33
N ARG A 169 -7.09 16.17 -1.83
CA ARG A 169 -7.44 17.34 -1.00
C ARG A 169 -8.89 17.32 -0.50
N GLY A 170 -9.81 16.77 -1.28
CA GLY A 170 -11.23 16.69 -0.93
C GLY A 170 -11.63 15.39 -0.23
N ILE A 171 -10.99 14.27 -0.57
CA ILE A 171 -11.40 12.94 -0.07
C ILE A 171 -10.57 12.41 1.10
N ALA A 172 -9.40 13.01 1.37
CA ALA A 172 -8.51 12.60 2.47
C ALA A 172 -7.95 13.82 3.20
N PRO A 173 -8.81 14.65 3.82
CA PRO A 173 -8.37 15.85 4.52
C PRO A 173 -7.42 15.47 5.67
N THR A 174 -6.27 16.14 5.73
CA THR A 174 -5.25 15.88 6.77
C THR A 174 -5.37 16.81 7.97
N GLY A 175 -6.00 17.97 7.76
CA GLY A 175 -6.16 19.05 8.74
C GLY A 175 -7.62 19.28 9.07
N THR A 176 -8.01 18.92 10.28
CA THR A 176 -9.26 19.32 10.93
C THR A 176 -8.92 19.95 12.28
N ILE A 177 -9.86 20.65 12.92
CA ILE A 177 -9.62 21.19 14.26
C ILE A 177 -9.25 20.05 15.24
N ARG A 178 -9.87 18.88 15.08
CA ARG A 178 -9.60 17.69 15.89
C ARG A 178 -8.23 17.09 15.59
N SER A 179 -7.81 17.09 14.32
CA SER A 179 -6.46 16.64 13.92
C SER A 179 -5.36 17.65 14.26
N LEU A 180 -5.68 18.92 14.47
CA LEU A 180 -4.72 19.93 14.95
C LEU A 180 -4.63 19.98 16.48
N THR A 181 -5.40 19.15 17.19
CA THR A 181 -5.41 19.05 18.65
C THR A 181 -5.23 17.59 19.07
N THR A 182 -5.24 17.32 20.38
CA THR A 182 -5.18 15.97 20.94
C THR A 182 -6.22 15.82 22.05
N HIS A 183 -6.42 14.59 22.53
CA HIS A 183 -7.32 14.32 23.65
C HIS A 183 -6.95 15.21 24.86
N PRO A 184 -7.92 15.88 25.51
CA PRO A 184 -7.63 16.79 26.64
C PRO A 184 -6.83 16.14 27.78
N ASP A 185 -7.02 14.84 28.00
CA ASP A 185 -6.31 14.07 29.02
C ASP A 185 -5.02 13.38 28.54
N ALA A 186 -4.62 13.56 27.28
CA ALA A 186 -3.48 12.85 26.70
C ALA A 186 -2.18 12.99 27.53
N TYR A 187 -1.84 14.23 27.91
CA TYR A 187 -0.66 14.49 28.73
C TYR A 187 -0.78 13.92 30.15
N LYS A 188 -1.97 13.96 30.76
CA LYS A 188 -2.20 13.38 32.09
C LYS A 188 -2.00 11.86 32.06
N VAL A 189 -2.54 11.19 31.04
CA VAL A 189 -2.40 9.74 30.86
C VAL A 189 -0.94 9.37 30.62
N ARG A 190 -0.26 10.09 29.72
CA ARG A 190 1.18 9.88 29.46
C ARG A 190 2.01 10.01 30.73
N ASP A 191 1.87 11.10 31.46
CA ASP A 191 2.69 11.39 32.63
C ASP A 191 2.42 10.38 33.75
N ALA A 192 1.16 9.96 33.92
CA ALA A 192 0.81 8.89 34.86
C ALA A 192 1.43 7.54 34.49
N LEU A 193 1.44 7.18 33.20
CA LEU A 193 2.05 5.93 32.72
C LEU A 193 3.58 5.95 32.87
N LEU A 194 4.23 7.08 32.55
CA LEU A 194 5.67 7.25 32.74
C LEU A 194 6.05 7.18 34.22
N LEU A 195 5.25 7.78 35.11
CA LEU A 195 5.48 7.72 36.55
C LEU A 195 5.28 6.31 37.10
N LYS A 196 4.23 5.61 36.65
CA LYS A 196 3.92 4.23 37.07
C LYS A 196 5.06 3.26 36.72
N HIS A 197 5.68 3.45 35.57
CA HIS A 197 6.73 2.57 35.03
C HIS A 197 8.14 3.17 35.13
N LYS A 198 8.36 4.19 35.97
CA LYS A 198 9.62 4.94 36.05
C LYS A 198 10.87 4.06 36.23
N ASP A 199 10.73 2.93 36.92
CA ASP A 199 11.82 2.00 37.24
C ASP A 199 12.01 0.92 36.16
N GLU A 200 11.21 0.95 35.09
CA GLU A 200 11.21 -0.02 33.97
C GLU A 200 11.39 0.68 32.60
N LEU A 201 11.73 1.98 32.58
CA LEU A 201 11.88 2.77 31.35
C LEU A 201 13.19 2.49 30.58
N ASP A 202 14.02 1.57 31.06
CA ASP A 202 15.12 0.96 30.33
C ASP A 202 14.66 -0.24 29.46
N ASN A 203 13.43 -0.73 29.68
CA ASN A 203 12.84 -1.80 28.91
C ASN A 203 12.05 -1.25 27.70
N PRO A 204 12.48 -1.48 26.46
CA PRO A 204 11.79 -0.97 25.28
C PRO A 204 10.37 -1.54 25.12
N ALA A 205 10.09 -2.74 25.66
CA ALA A 205 8.75 -3.32 25.60
C ALA A 205 7.75 -2.54 26.45
N VAL A 206 8.18 -2.01 27.60
CA VAL A 206 7.34 -1.19 28.48
C VAL A 206 7.03 0.15 27.81
N ILE A 207 8.03 0.78 27.19
CA ILE A 207 7.83 2.04 26.47
C ILE A 207 6.89 1.84 25.26
N VAL A 208 7.06 0.76 24.49
CA VAL A 208 6.14 0.43 23.37
C VAL A 208 4.71 0.21 23.86
N MET A 209 4.52 -0.36 25.07
CA MET A 209 3.20 -0.48 25.68
C MET A 209 2.61 0.89 26.03
N ILE A 210 3.41 1.83 26.55
CA ILE A 210 2.97 3.22 26.78
C ILE A 210 2.60 3.90 25.45
N GLU A 211 3.44 3.77 24.42
CA GLU A 211 3.16 4.35 23.10
C GLU A 211 1.86 3.82 22.49
N LYS A 212 1.56 2.53 22.67
CA LYS A 212 0.30 1.92 22.22
C LYS A 212 -0.92 2.47 22.95
N ALA A 213 -0.84 2.65 24.27
CA ALA A 213 -1.93 3.25 25.03
C ALA A 213 -2.24 4.68 24.56
N LEU A 214 -1.20 5.46 24.23
CA LEU A 214 -1.37 6.81 23.67
C LEU A 214 -1.93 6.77 22.23
N ASP A 215 -1.49 5.82 21.40
CA ASP A 215 -2.04 5.63 20.05
C ASP A 215 -3.52 5.22 20.07
N GLU A 216 -3.94 4.41 21.05
CA GLU A 216 -5.35 4.02 21.23
C GLU A 216 -6.21 5.22 21.63
N LEU A 217 -5.73 6.03 22.59
CA LEU A 217 -6.41 7.26 23.00
C LEU A 217 -6.53 8.26 21.85
N ASP A 218 -5.49 8.42 21.04
CA ASP A 218 -5.53 9.32 19.87
C ASP A 218 -6.42 8.77 18.75
N LYS A 219 -6.50 7.45 18.59
CA LYS A 219 -7.43 6.82 17.65
C LYS A 219 -8.89 7.03 18.08
N GLU A 220 -9.18 6.94 19.37
CA GLU A 220 -10.49 7.32 19.91
C GLU A 220 -10.76 8.81 19.71
N TRP A 221 -9.75 9.66 19.97
CA TRP A 221 -9.84 11.10 19.73
C TRP A 221 -10.07 11.46 18.27
N LEU A 222 -9.64 10.67 17.29
CA LEU A 222 -9.93 10.94 15.87
C LEU A 222 -11.17 10.18 15.36
N SER A 223 -11.81 9.36 16.19
CA SER A 223 -12.98 8.59 15.77
C SER A 223 -14.13 9.50 15.34
N GLY A 224 -14.62 9.29 14.11
CA GLY A 224 -15.68 10.11 13.51
C GLY A 224 -15.20 11.45 12.92
N ASP A 225 -13.91 11.74 12.91
CA ASP A 225 -13.34 12.90 12.23
C ASP A 225 -12.99 12.59 10.77
N GLN A 226 -13.12 13.56 9.87
CA GLN A 226 -12.80 13.38 8.45
C GLN A 226 -11.31 13.02 8.21
N SER A 227 -10.41 13.37 9.13
CA SER A 227 -8.98 13.04 8.99
C SER A 227 -8.60 11.62 9.42
N VAL A 228 -9.53 10.85 9.99
CA VAL A 228 -9.25 9.54 10.59
C VAL A 228 -8.60 8.57 9.60
N GLU A 229 -9.03 8.60 8.33
CA GLU A 229 -8.51 7.71 7.29
C GLU A 229 -7.03 8.03 6.96
N PHE A 230 -6.61 9.30 7.01
CA PHE A 230 -5.19 9.66 6.85
C PHE A 230 -4.32 9.13 8.00
N TYR A 231 -4.80 9.26 9.25
CA TYR A 231 -4.10 8.79 10.44
C TYR A 231 -4.29 7.28 10.73
N SER A 232 -5.05 6.57 9.91
CA SER A 232 -5.15 5.12 9.95
C SER A 232 -3.80 4.45 9.64
N SER A 233 -2.98 5.09 8.79
CA SER A 233 -1.64 4.63 8.42
C SER A 233 -0.70 4.59 9.62
N PRO A 234 0.02 3.47 9.86
CA PRO A 234 0.99 3.36 10.96
C PRO A 234 2.03 4.49 10.96
N LYS A 235 2.48 4.90 9.77
CA LYS A 235 3.46 6.00 9.63
C LYS A 235 2.89 7.36 10.02
N ALA A 236 1.67 7.66 9.60
CA ALA A 236 1.01 8.92 9.93
C ALA A 236 0.74 9.00 11.44
N ARG A 237 0.29 7.89 12.04
CA ARG A 237 0.06 7.78 13.49
C ARG A 237 1.34 7.96 14.30
N MET A 238 2.43 7.29 13.92
CA MET A 238 3.73 7.47 14.58
C MET A 238 4.20 8.92 14.54
N ARG A 239 4.11 9.59 13.37
CA ARG A 239 4.49 11.02 13.24
C ARG A 239 3.63 11.91 14.13
N ARG A 240 2.32 11.65 14.16
CA ARG A 240 1.37 12.38 15.00
C ARG A 240 1.65 12.17 16.49
N ARG A 241 1.94 10.94 16.93
CA ARG A 241 2.36 10.64 18.30
C ARG A 241 3.61 11.44 18.67
N LYS A 242 4.65 11.44 17.83
CA LYS A 242 5.86 12.26 18.04
C LYS A 242 5.54 13.76 18.15
N LEU A 243 4.64 14.25 17.30
CA LEU A 243 4.25 15.65 17.28
C LEU A 243 3.47 16.06 18.54
N MET A 244 2.43 15.32 18.91
CA MET A 244 1.39 15.75 19.85
C MET A 244 1.42 15.07 21.22
N LEU A 245 2.04 13.89 21.35
CA LEU A 245 1.88 13.03 22.53
C LEU A 245 3.23 12.76 23.22
N MET A 246 4.14 12.10 22.49
CA MET A 246 5.39 11.60 23.02
C MET A 246 6.35 11.26 21.87
N TYR A 247 7.60 11.71 21.95
CA TYR A 247 8.60 11.43 20.91
C TYR A 247 9.11 9.98 20.93
N GLY A 248 9.20 9.36 22.12
CA GLY A 248 9.50 7.94 22.28
C GLY A 248 10.99 7.62 22.29
N ILE A 249 11.31 6.38 21.93
CA ILE A 249 12.67 5.82 21.89
C ILE A 249 13.43 6.31 20.66
N GLN A 250 14.66 6.80 20.84
CA GLN A 250 15.60 7.10 19.75
C GLN A 250 16.97 6.45 19.94
N THR A 251 17.55 5.96 18.84
CA THR A 251 18.95 5.50 18.80
C THR A 251 19.91 6.68 18.74
N ALA A 252 19.66 7.67 17.88
CA ALA A 252 20.44 8.90 17.79
C ALA A 252 21.97 8.67 17.75
N PHE A 253 22.44 7.78 16.85
CA PHE A 253 23.81 7.28 16.71
C PHE A 253 24.31 6.31 17.79
N LYS A 254 23.44 5.82 18.67
CA LYS A 254 23.77 4.74 19.61
C LYS A 254 23.75 3.38 18.90
N GLU A 255 24.67 2.51 19.27
CA GLU A 255 24.78 1.16 18.73
C GLU A 255 24.08 0.12 19.62
N GLY A 256 23.64 -0.98 19.00
CA GLY A 256 23.09 -2.12 19.71
C GLY A 256 21.73 -1.83 20.35
N ALA A 257 21.61 -2.12 21.64
CA ALA A 257 20.37 -1.98 22.41
C ALA A 257 20.27 -0.66 23.18
N ASP A 258 21.26 0.23 23.07
CA ASP A 258 21.24 1.52 23.75
C ASP A 258 20.30 2.50 23.04
N PHE A 259 19.52 3.23 23.83
CA PHE A 259 18.56 4.20 23.34
C PHE A 259 18.40 5.38 24.29
N THR A 260 17.79 6.45 23.81
CA THR A 260 17.34 7.56 24.64
C THR A 260 15.83 7.66 24.57
N LEU A 261 15.20 7.63 25.74
CA LEU A 261 13.78 7.92 25.88
C LEU A 261 13.57 9.43 25.90
N ILE A 262 12.73 9.93 24.98
CA ILE A 262 12.29 11.32 24.93
C ILE A 262 10.80 11.35 25.30
N PRO A 263 10.46 11.66 26.57
CA PRO A 263 9.09 11.54 27.07
C PRO A 263 8.15 12.65 26.58
N THR A 264 8.69 13.79 26.18
CA THR A 264 7.94 14.95 25.69
C THR A 264 7.62 14.82 24.20
N SER A 265 6.53 15.43 23.77
CA SER A 265 6.19 15.66 22.36
C SER A 265 7.08 16.75 21.71
N LEU A 266 6.90 17.00 20.41
CA LEU A 266 7.53 18.13 19.72
C LEU A 266 6.83 19.47 19.98
N MET A 267 5.54 19.44 20.32
CA MET A 267 4.76 20.63 20.65
C MET A 267 5.10 21.20 22.03
N GLU A 268 5.65 20.37 22.93
CA GLU A 268 6.22 20.81 24.20
C GLU A 268 7.59 21.46 23.97
N VAL A 269 7.58 22.79 23.90
CA VAL A 269 8.76 23.67 23.71
C VAL A 269 9.21 24.35 25.02
N ASP A 270 8.73 23.85 26.15
CA ASP A 270 9.14 24.31 27.48
C ASP A 270 10.57 23.86 27.84
N GLN A 271 11.05 24.23 29.03
CA GLN A 271 12.40 23.84 29.48
C GLN A 271 12.61 22.32 29.44
N THR A 272 11.56 21.55 29.75
CA THR A 272 11.54 20.09 29.74
C THR A 272 11.65 19.53 28.32
N GLY A 273 10.91 20.10 27.36
CA GLY A 273 10.94 19.72 25.95
C GLY A 273 12.23 20.09 25.22
N MET A 274 12.89 21.17 25.66
CA MET A 274 14.19 21.62 25.14
C MET A 274 15.38 20.83 25.70
N LYS A 275 15.21 20.13 26.84
CA LYS A 275 16.24 19.27 27.44
C LYS A 275 16.76 18.22 26.45
N TYR A 276 15.88 17.69 25.61
CA TYR A 276 16.18 16.60 24.65
C TYR A 276 16.42 17.09 23.22
N LEU A 277 16.70 18.39 23.04
CA LEU A 277 16.82 18.98 21.71
C LEU A 277 17.98 18.36 20.91
N VAL A 278 19.12 18.10 21.55
CA VAL A 278 20.29 17.51 20.91
C VAL A 278 19.99 16.11 20.39
N GLU A 279 19.28 15.30 21.17
CA GLU A 279 18.87 13.95 20.81
C GLU A 279 17.85 13.95 19.66
N LYS A 280 16.88 14.88 19.67
CA LYS A 280 15.93 15.08 18.56
C LYS A 280 16.66 15.42 17.26
N PHE A 281 17.69 16.29 17.30
CA PHE A 281 18.48 16.61 16.12
C PHE A 281 19.40 15.47 15.68
N ASN A 282 19.99 14.74 16.62
CA ASN A 282 20.83 13.58 16.31
C ASN A 282 20.02 12.47 15.61
N ASP A 283 18.77 12.21 16.03
CA ASP A 283 17.85 11.29 15.33
C ASP A 283 17.64 11.70 13.85
N THR A 284 17.36 12.99 13.61
CA THR A 284 17.19 13.52 12.24
C THR A 284 18.47 13.42 11.41
N ARG A 285 19.62 13.71 12.04
CA ARG A 285 20.94 13.62 11.39
C ARG A 285 21.31 12.17 11.08
N GLU A 286 21.01 11.24 11.98
CA GLU A 286 21.21 9.80 11.78
C GLU A 286 20.40 9.32 10.59
N GLY A 287 19.10 9.64 10.53
CA GLY A 287 18.26 9.30 9.38
C GLY A 287 18.79 9.83 8.04
N SER A 288 19.32 11.06 8.04
CA SER A 288 19.92 11.68 6.85
C SER A 288 21.26 11.03 6.46
N PHE A 289 22.14 10.78 7.45
CA PHE A 289 23.42 10.11 7.25
C PHE A 289 23.24 8.69 6.71
N MET A 290 22.37 7.90 7.35
CA MET A 290 22.08 6.52 6.96
C MET A 290 21.54 6.45 5.53
N ARG A 291 20.71 7.41 5.11
CA ARG A 291 20.26 7.47 3.71
C ARG A 291 21.42 7.70 2.74
N GLY A 292 22.35 8.59 3.05
CA GLY A 292 23.51 8.84 2.19
C GLY A 292 24.48 7.65 2.15
N ALA A 293 24.92 7.20 3.32
CA ALA A 293 25.92 6.15 3.47
C ALA A 293 25.41 4.77 3.00
N GLU A 294 24.19 4.38 3.39
CA GLU A 294 23.63 3.07 3.03
C GLU A 294 23.18 3.00 1.56
N THR A 295 22.81 4.13 0.93
CA THR A 295 22.61 4.14 -0.52
C THR A 295 23.91 3.91 -1.28
N ALA A 296 25.02 4.52 -0.84
CA ALA A 296 26.33 4.28 -1.48
C ALA A 296 26.75 2.80 -1.34
N LYS A 297 26.66 2.25 -0.13
CA LYS A 297 26.97 0.85 0.16
C LYS A 297 26.04 -0.11 -0.58
N GLY A 298 24.74 0.17 -0.61
CA GLY A 298 23.75 -0.63 -1.32
C GLY A 298 24.00 -0.63 -2.83
N GLY A 299 24.32 0.53 -3.41
CA GLY A 299 24.68 0.66 -4.83
C GLY A 299 25.96 -0.11 -5.17
N GLU A 300 26.98 -0.06 -4.32
CA GLU A 300 28.20 -0.86 -4.47
C GLU A 300 27.89 -2.37 -4.43
N GLN A 301 27.11 -2.83 -3.46
CA GLN A 301 26.72 -4.24 -3.36
C GLN A 301 25.93 -4.72 -4.59
N VAL A 302 24.97 -3.92 -5.07
CA VAL A 302 24.22 -4.18 -6.30
C VAL A 302 25.16 -4.28 -7.50
N ARG A 303 26.14 -3.38 -7.61
CA ARG A 303 27.12 -3.43 -8.70
C ARG A 303 28.00 -4.67 -8.62
N ILE A 304 28.55 -5.00 -7.44
CA ILE A 304 29.40 -6.18 -7.23
C ILE A 304 28.65 -7.45 -7.59
N ILE A 305 27.42 -7.62 -7.08
CA ILE A 305 26.65 -8.83 -7.35
C ILE A 305 26.29 -8.95 -8.83
N GLN A 306 25.96 -7.83 -9.48
CA GLN A 306 25.68 -7.82 -10.91
C GLN A 306 26.91 -8.21 -11.72
N MET A 307 28.12 -7.74 -11.36
CA MET A 307 29.37 -8.15 -12.00
C MET A 307 29.67 -9.65 -11.81
N ILE A 308 29.39 -10.21 -10.63
CA ILE A 308 29.59 -11.65 -10.35
C ILE A 308 28.68 -12.51 -11.24
N PHE A 309 27.40 -12.12 -11.38
CA PHE A 309 26.40 -12.92 -12.11
C PHE A 309 26.20 -12.51 -13.57
N GLN A 310 26.93 -11.52 -14.09
CA GLN A 310 26.72 -10.97 -15.44
C GLN A 310 26.81 -12.02 -16.55
N ASN A 311 27.69 -13.02 -16.38
CA ASN A 311 27.90 -14.10 -17.35
C ASN A 311 27.13 -15.38 -17.00
N HIS A 312 26.41 -15.40 -15.88
CA HIS A 312 25.63 -16.56 -15.44
C HIS A 312 24.37 -16.69 -16.28
N LYS A 313 24.05 -17.91 -16.71
CA LYS A 313 22.82 -18.21 -17.44
C LYS A 313 22.05 -19.34 -16.79
N ILE A 314 20.72 -19.28 -16.92
CA ILE A 314 19.85 -20.42 -16.67
C ILE A 314 19.62 -21.12 -18.00
N VAL A 315 20.18 -22.32 -18.14
CA VAL A 315 20.09 -23.11 -19.37
C VAL A 315 18.95 -24.13 -19.29
N PRO A 316 18.27 -24.43 -20.41
CA PRO A 316 17.27 -25.48 -20.46
C PRO A 316 17.84 -26.84 -20.02
N GLY A 317 17.00 -27.65 -19.35
CA GLY A 317 17.32 -29.04 -18.99
C GLY A 317 17.54 -29.32 -17.50
N ASP A 318 18.02 -30.53 -17.22
CA ASP A 318 18.32 -31.03 -15.87
C ASP A 318 19.76 -31.58 -15.81
N CYS A 319 20.58 -31.02 -14.92
CA CYS A 319 21.94 -31.51 -14.64
C CYS A 319 21.98 -32.89 -13.97
N GLY A 320 20.84 -33.44 -13.54
CA GLY A 320 20.74 -34.77 -12.95
C GLY A 320 21.28 -34.91 -11.52
N THR A 321 21.59 -33.79 -10.85
CA THR A 321 22.12 -33.83 -9.47
C THR A 321 21.18 -34.59 -8.52
N LYS A 322 21.75 -35.49 -7.71
CA LYS A 322 21.02 -36.19 -6.64
C LYS A 322 21.01 -35.40 -5.33
N LEU A 323 21.77 -34.30 -5.27
CA LEU A 323 21.82 -33.43 -4.11
C LEU A 323 20.51 -32.66 -4.00
N THR A 324 19.94 -32.63 -2.80
CA THR A 324 18.70 -31.90 -2.50
C THR A 324 18.85 -31.13 -1.21
N HIS A 325 18.15 -30.01 -1.11
CA HIS A 325 18.05 -29.24 0.12
C HIS A 325 16.78 -29.63 0.86
N ALA A 326 16.93 -30.29 2.03
CA ALA A 326 15.81 -30.71 2.85
C ALA A 326 15.28 -29.53 3.68
N VAL A 327 14.01 -29.17 3.47
CA VAL A 327 13.35 -28.08 4.19
C VAL A 327 12.04 -28.55 4.78
N VAL A 328 11.76 -28.18 6.04
CA VAL A 328 10.45 -28.39 6.66
C VAL A 328 9.51 -27.27 6.23
N ILE A 329 8.41 -27.62 5.56
CA ILE A 329 7.43 -26.64 5.10
C ILE A 329 6.44 -26.33 6.24
N ASN A 330 6.09 -25.06 6.39
CA ASN A 330 5.12 -24.59 7.37
C ASN A 330 4.32 -23.39 6.81
N GLN A 331 3.31 -22.96 7.57
CA GLN A 331 2.42 -21.85 7.19
C GLN A 331 3.13 -20.50 6.97
N TYR A 332 4.37 -20.34 7.45
CA TYR A 332 5.12 -19.09 7.37
C TYR A 332 6.15 -19.07 6.23
N ASN A 333 6.71 -20.22 5.84
CA ASN A 333 7.78 -20.28 4.84
C ASN A 333 7.33 -20.78 3.46
N TYR A 334 6.17 -21.44 3.35
CA TYR A 334 5.79 -22.15 2.13
C TYR A 334 5.80 -21.25 0.88
N LYS A 335 5.35 -19.99 1.02
CA LYS A 335 5.33 -19.02 -0.08
C LYS A 335 6.69 -18.77 -0.73
N ARG A 336 7.80 -18.95 0.01
CA ARG A 336 9.17 -18.76 -0.50
C ARG A 336 9.60 -19.83 -1.50
N TYR A 337 8.90 -20.97 -1.51
CA TYR A 337 9.28 -22.14 -2.32
C TYR A 337 8.29 -22.43 -3.44
N VAL A 338 7.26 -21.58 -3.62
CA VAL A 338 6.36 -21.64 -4.77
C VAL A 338 7.18 -21.43 -6.05
N ASP A 339 6.86 -22.19 -7.10
CA ASP A 339 7.55 -22.23 -8.39
C ASP A 339 8.99 -22.78 -8.37
N MET A 340 9.51 -23.16 -7.21
CA MET A 340 10.74 -23.95 -7.14
C MET A 340 10.47 -25.41 -7.50
N ASN A 341 11.53 -26.14 -7.83
CA ASN A 341 11.44 -27.57 -8.11
C ASN A 341 11.87 -28.40 -6.90
N ALA A 342 11.24 -29.54 -6.70
CA ALA A 342 11.60 -30.53 -5.69
C ALA A 342 11.63 -31.94 -6.28
N MET A 343 12.31 -32.85 -5.58
CA MET A 343 12.26 -34.28 -5.86
C MET A 343 11.04 -34.88 -5.15
N VAL A 344 9.98 -35.16 -5.91
CA VAL A 344 8.76 -35.81 -5.43
C VAL A 344 8.66 -37.18 -6.10
N ASN A 345 8.61 -38.25 -5.31
CA ASN A 345 8.53 -39.64 -5.82
C ASN A 345 9.60 -39.98 -6.89
N GLY A 346 10.82 -39.43 -6.72
CA GLY A 346 11.93 -39.67 -7.65
C GLY A 346 11.90 -38.84 -8.94
N LYS A 347 10.90 -37.96 -9.12
CA LYS A 347 10.81 -37.04 -10.26
C LYS A 347 11.00 -35.59 -9.83
N VAL A 348 11.54 -34.78 -10.73
CA VAL A 348 11.56 -33.31 -10.56
C VAL A 348 10.13 -32.82 -10.76
N THR A 349 9.61 -32.06 -9.79
CA THR A 349 8.24 -31.55 -9.80
C THR A 349 8.26 -30.10 -9.33
N GLN A 350 7.60 -29.22 -10.08
CA GLN A 350 7.39 -27.82 -9.71
C GLN A 350 6.40 -27.74 -8.54
N LEU A 351 6.73 -26.93 -7.55
CA LEU A 351 5.95 -26.78 -6.34
C LEU A 351 4.89 -25.69 -6.50
N THR A 352 3.61 -26.08 -6.44
CA THR A 352 2.50 -25.12 -6.39
C THR A 352 2.18 -24.73 -4.95
N GLU A 353 1.48 -23.60 -4.77
CA GLU A 353 1.01 -23.15 -3.47
C GLU A 353 0.09 -24.21 -2.80
N GLU A 354 -0.82 -24.82 -3.57
CA GLU A 354 -1.75 -25.85 -3.09
C GLU A 354 -0.99 -27.08 -2.60
N TYR A 355 -0.01 -27.55 -3.38
CA TYR A 355 0.80 -28.69 -3.00
C TYR A 355 1.57 -28.41 -1.70
N LEU A 356 2.24 -27.26 -1.60
CA LEU A 356 3.02 -26.91 -0.41
C LEU A 356 2.17 -26.81 0.87
N LYS A 357 0.91 -26.36 0.77
CA LYS A 357 -0.04 -26.39 1.89
C LYS A 357 -0.32 -27.80 2.41
N THR A 358 -0.36 -28.81 1.53
CA THR A 358 -0.50 -30.23 1.94
C THR A 358 0.75 -30.82 2.61
N GLN A 359 1.88 -30.11 2.53
CA GLN A 359 3.17 -30.53 3.05
C GLN A 359 3.56 -29.84 4.38
N PHE A 360 2.63 -29.18 5.06
CA PHE A 360 2.91 -28.58 6.36
C PHE A 360 3.39 -29.62 7.39
N GLY A 361 4.50 -29.28 8.06
CA GLY A 361 5.21 -30.15 8.99
C GLY A 361 6.07 -31.23 8.34
N LYS A 362 6.04 -31.36 7.01
CA LYS A 362 6.79 -32.39 6.27
C LYS A 362 8.07 -31.81 5.65
N VAL A 363 9.02 -32.70 5.39
CA VAL A 363 10.27 -32.36 4.72
C VAL A 363 10.09 -32.45 3.21
N VAL A 364 10.33 -31.34 2.51
CA VAL A 364 10.40 -31.29 1.05
C VAL A 364 11.86 -31.21 0.62
N ARG A 365 12.24 -32.00 -0.39
CA ARG A 365 13.61 -32.08 -0.92
C ARG A 365 13.76 -31.22 -2.17
N LEU A 366 14.15 -29.97 -1.96
CA LEU A 366 14.25 -28.95 -3.01
C LEU A 366 15.46 -29.19 -3.91
N ARG A 367 15.30 -28.86 -5.19
CA ARG A 367 16.38 -28.60 -6.13
C ARG A 367 16.73 -27.11 -6.02
N ARG A 368 18.03 -26.80 -5.94
CA ARG A 368 18.50 -25.42 -5.78
C ARG A 368 19.69 -25.13 -6.70
N PRO A 369 19.85 -23.87 -7.15
CA PRO A 369 20.99 -23.49 -8.00
C PRO A 369 22.35 -23.80 -7.37
N ILE A 370 22.49 -23.58 -6.04
CA ILE A 370 23.72 -23.87 -5.29
C ILE A 370 24.12 -25.37 -5.29
N LEU A 371 23.19 -26.27 -5.62
CA LEU A 371 23.42 -27.71 -5.70
C LEU A 371 23.52 -28.21 -7.15
N CYS A 372 23.41 -27.30 -8.12
CA CYS A 372 23.44 -27.62 -9.54
C CYS A 372 24.84 -28.11 -9.94
N GLN A 373 24.88 -29.12 -10.81
CA GLN A 373 26.11 -29.69 -11.35
C GLN A 373 26.30 -29.34 -12.83
N GLN A 374 25.58 -28.33 -13.31
CA GLN A 374 25.78 -27.81 -14.66
C GLN A 374 27.21 -27.26 -14.78
N GLY A 375 27.86 -27.52 -15.91
CA GLY A 375 29.22 -27.04 -16.15
C GLY A 375 29.31 -25.52 -16.27
N HIS A 376 30.53 -24.99 -16.15
CA HIS A 376 30.80 -23.55 -16.14
C HIS A 376 30.15 -22.85 -14.93
N VAL A 377 29.91 -21.54 -15.02
CA VAL A 377 29.19 -20.80 -13.98
C VAL A 377 27.68 -20.95 -14.07
N ASP A 378 27.11 -21.69 -15.03
CA ASP A 378 25.66 -21.69 -15.32
C ASP A 378 24.85 -22.62 -14.41
N CYS A 379 23.52 -22.49 -14.42
CA CYS A 379 22.59 -23.38 -13.71
C CYS A 379 21.52 -23.93 -14.65
N CYS A 380 21.04 -25.15 -14.42
CA CYS A 380 19.98 -25.74 -15.23
C CYS A 380 18.58 -25.31 -14.76
N ALA A 381 17.60 -25.27 -15.66
CA ALA A 381 16.19 -24.95 -15.37
C ALA A 381 15.60 -25.84 -14.26
N ALA A 382 15.97 -27.12 -14.20
CA ALA A 382 15.51 -28.01 -13.13
C ALA A 382 15.95 -27.56 -11.72
N CYS A 383 17.09 -26.86 -11.58
CA CYS A 383 17.59 -26.39 -10.28
C CYS A 383 17.19 -24.95 -9.96
N SER A 384 16.94 -24.11 -10.97
CA SER A 384 16.61 -22.68 -10.79
C SER A 384 15.11 -22.33 -10.93
N SER A 385 14.34 -23.21 -11.58
CA SER A 385 12.94 -23.08 -12.07
C SER A 385 12.85 -22.91 -13.59
N ALA A 386 11.76 -23.42 -14.17
CA ALA A 386 11.49 -23.32 -15.61
C ALA A 386 11.14 -21.89 -16.02
N HIS A 387 10.31 -21.20 -15.22
CA HIS A 387 9.94 -19.80 -15.47
C HIS A 387 11.16 -18.88 -15.53
N LYS A 388 12.16 -19.07 -14.66
CA LYS A 388 13.40 -18.25 -14.73
C LYS A 388 14.29 -18.59 -15.92
N ALA A 389 14.07 -19.74 -16.57
CA ALA A 389 14.79 -20.14 -17.77
C ALA A 389 14.21 -19.51 -19.05
N GLU A 390 13.01 -18.92 -19.00
CA GLU A 390 12.39 -18.20 -20.12
C GLU A 390 13.22 -16.99 -20.54
N GLU A 391 13.85 -16.31 -19.56
CA GLU A 391 14.82 -15.25 -19.81
C GLU A 391 16.21 -15.64 -19.24
N PRO A 392 17.02 -16.42 -19.99
CA PRO A 392 18.25 -17.04 -19.48
C PRO A 392 19.27 -16.09 -18.85
N ARG A 393 19.27 -14.81 -19.24
CA ARG A 393 20.25 -13.80 -18.79
C ARG A 393 19.71 -12.87 -17.70
N ALA A 394 18.43 -12.95 -17.33
CA ALA A 394 17.85 -12.07 -16.31
C ALA A 394 18.35 -12.36 -14.89
N ILE A 395 19.05 -13.47 -14.66
CA ILE A 395 19.46 -13.89 -13.31
C ILE A 395 20.28 -12.83 -12.55
N ALA A 396 21.13 -12.08 -13.25
CA ALA A 396 21.94 -11.02 -12.63
C ALA A 396 21.06 -9.88 -12.10
N ALA A 397 20.01 -9.51 -12.83
CA ALA A 397 19.04 -8.49 -12.43
C ALA A 397 18.10 -9.00 -11.32
N ASP A 398 17.69 -10.25 -11.41
CA ASP A 398 16.85 -10.88 -10.38
C ASP A 398 17.58 -10.97 -9.03
N ILE A 399 18.84 -11.42 -9.02
CA ILE A 399 19.65 -11.49 -7.79
C ILE A 399 19.93 -10.09 -7.22
N SER A 400 20.20 -9.10 -8.08
CA SER A 400 20.49 -7.74 -7.62
C SER A 400 19.30 -7.07 -6.94
N SER A 401 18.06 -7.47 -7.27
CA SER A 401 16.85 -7.03 -6.57
C SER A 401 16.88 -7.32 -5.06
N GLY A 402 17.51 -8.44 -4.65
CA GLY A 402 17.69 -8.79 -3.25
C GLY A 402 18.52 -7.75 -2.48
N PHE A 403 19.57 -7.22 -3.10
CA PHE A 403 20.42 -6.18 -2.50
C PHE A 403 19.75 -4.80 -2.56
N SER A 404 18.97 -4.53 -3.61
CA SER A 404 18.10 -3.35 -3.67
C SER A 404 17.08 -3.31 -2.51
N ASN A 405 16.57 -4.47 -2.06
CA ASN A 405 15.68 -4.54 -0.90
C ASN A 405 16.39 -4.21 0.43
N VAL A 406 17.66 -4.64 0.60
CA VAL A 406 18.48 -4.27 1.76
C VAL A 406 18.68 -2.75 1.80
N MET A 407 19.08 -2.16 0.67
CA MET A 407 19.21 -0.72 0.52
C MET A 407 17.89 0.00 0.84
N THR A 408 16.77 -0.45 0.29
CA THR A 408 15.45 0.14 0.52
C THR A 408 15.06 0.11 2.00
N THR A 409 15.39 -0.98 2.71
CA THR A 409 15.15 -1.12 4.15
C THR A 409 15.98 -0.13 4.97
N ALA A 410 17.22 0.11 4.56
CA ALA A 410 18.09 1.10 5.18
C ALA A 410 17.61 2.54 4.89
N MET A 411 17.31 2.86 3.62
CA MET A 411 16.78 4.17 3.21
C MET A 411 15.45 4.51 3.90
N GLY A 412 14.59 3.52 4.10
CA GLY A 412 13.31 3.68 4.79
C GLY A 412 13.44 4.17 6.24
N ALA A 413 14.61 4.00 6.87
CA ALA A 413 14.86 4.46 8.24
C ALA A 413 14.74 5.98 8.40
N MET A 414 15.03 6.75 7.35
CA MET A 414 14.92 8.23 7.36
C MET A 414 13.52 8.72 7.74
N HIS A 415 12.48 7.94 7.41
CA HIS A 415 11.09 8.32 7.68
C HIS A 415 10.62 7.97 9.08
N GLY A 416 11.54 7.55 9.95
CA GLY A 416 11.25 6.92 11.24
C GLY A 416 10.83 5.46 11.05
N ARG A 417 11.30 4.58 11.94
CA ARG A 417 10.82 3.20 12.04
C ARG A 417 9.79 3.12 13.15
N GLU A 418 8.71 2.40 12.90
CA GLU A 418 7.77 2.06 13.96
C GLU A 418 8.47 1.14 14.96
N THR A 419 8.45 1.50 16.23
CA THR A 419 9.02 0.68 17.30
C THR A 419 8.05 -0.45 17.61
N VAL A 420 8.30 -1.62 17.02
CA VAL A 420 7.46 -2.81 17.23
C VAL A 420 8.30 -3.91 17.86
N VAL A 421 7.81 -4.47 18.96
CA VAL A 421 8.36 -5.70 19.54
C VAL A 421 7.64 -6.90 18.93
N LYS A 422 8.40 -7.86 18.41
CA LYS A 422 7.88 -9.15 17.91
C LYS A 422 8.61 -10.29 18.60
N GLU A 423 7.89 -11.38 18.87
CA GLU A 423 8.47 -12.61 19.38
C GLU A 423 9.39 -13.23 18.32
N TYR A 424 10.62 -13.56 18.70
CA TYR A 424 11.56 -14.26 17.83
C TYR A 424 11.41 -15.77 17.99
N ILE A 425 10.90 -16.44 16.95
CA ILE A 425 10.78 -17.90 16.92
C ILE A 425 11.90 -18.46 16.02
N PRO A 426 12.98 -19.06 16.56
CA PRO A 426 14.17 -19.43 15.79
C PRO A 426 13.89 -20.38 14.62
N LYS A 427 12.98 -21.34 14.82
CA LYS A 427 12.57 -22.31 13.79
C LYS A 427 11.87 -21.66 12.59
N PHE A 428 11.40 -20.42 12.71
CA PHE A 428 10.68 -19.70 11.66
C PHE A 428 11.51 -18.60 11.02
N HIS A 429 12.38 -17.94 11.80
CA HIS A 429 13.16 -16.80 11.33
C HIS A 429 14.54 -17.16 10.76
N ILE A 430 15.10 -18.32 11.13
CA ILE A 430 16.42 -18.78 10.64
C ILE A 430 16.30 -19.67 9.39
N THR A 431 15.12 -20.26 9.15
CA THR A 431 14.79 -21.07 7.95
C THR A 431 14.23 -20.21 6.84
#